data_AF-A0A815RUS9-F1
#
_entry.id   AF-A0A815RUS9-F1
#
_cell.length_a   1.000
_cell.length_b   1.000
_cell.length_c   1.000
_cell.angle_alpha   90.00
_cell.angle_beta   90.00
_cell.angle_gamma   90.00
#
_symmetry.space_group_name_H-M   'P 1'
#
loop_
_entity.id
_entity.type
_entity.pdbx_description
1 polymer ?
#
loop_
_entity_poly.entity_id
_entity_poly.type
_entity_poly.pdbx_seq_one_letter_code
_entity_poly.pdbx_strand_id
1 'polypeptide(L)'
;LIAGPILRYREIAHLLEERRISRQGFAEGIIRFTIGLSKKMLIANTLGATADAVFNLRVQNLDASLAWLGLLTYTLQIYSDFSAYSDMGIGLANMFGIRFPENFDYPYVLVAAHTYINVKFFGVSGVRKVIVGKKGWLYYDAHEAQDGIGFAGWQGKIPYSKAQLTAIERNLEAQKVWFDKRNIILIVIPCPDKHSIYPEYLPWRFKG
;
A
#
# COMPACT_ATOMS: atom_id res chain seq x y z
N LEU A 1 -27.28 18.14 -7.23
CA LEU A 1 -26.05 17.34 -7.45
C LEU A 1 -25.20 17.43 -6.18
N ILE A 2 -25.45 16.56 -5.21
CA ILE A 2 -24.86 16.64 -3.86
C ILE A 2 -24.36 15.22 -3.55
N ALA A 3 -23.04 15.05 -3.37
CA ALA A 3 -22.35 13.81 -2.97
C ALA A 3 -22.06 12.72 -4.03
N GLY A 4 -21.73 13.09 -5.28
CA GLY A 4 -20.92 12.22 -6.16
C GLY A 4 -19.42 12.42 -5.90
N PRO A 5 -18.52 11.57 -6.45
CA PRO A 5 -17.07 11.81 -6.42
C PRO A 5 -16.74 13.25 -6.81
N ILE A 6 -15.81 13.87 -6.10
CA ILE A 6 -15.36 15.25 -6.39
C ILE A 6 -14.58 15.19 -7.70
N LEU A 7 -15.29 15.27 -8.81
CA LEU A 7 -14.72 15.19 -10.15
C LEU A 7 -14.52 16.60 -10.69
N ARG A 8 -13.31 16.90 -11.12
CA ARG A 8 -13.06 18.11 -11.91
C ARG A 8 -13.48 17.85 -13.35
N TYR A 9 -14.24 18.77 -13.94
CA TYR A 9 -14.70 18.67 -15.33
C TYR A 9 -13.56 18.34 -16.33
N ARG A 10 -12.36 18.88 -16.08
CA ARG A 10 -11.15 18.62 -16.90
C ARG A 10 -10.73 17.14 -16.94
N GLU A 11 -11.03 16.37 -15.89
CA GLU A 11 -10.69 14.95 -15.78
C GLU A 11 -11.72 14.04 -16.47
N ILE A 12 -12.93 14.54 -16.75
CA ILE A 12 -14.01 13.77 -17.39
C ILE A 12 -14.23 14.18 -18.85
N ALA A 13 -13.80 15.38 -19.26
CA ALA A 13 -14.06 15.92 -20.59
C ALA A 13 -13.65 14.95 -21.72
N HIS A 14 -12.46 14.37 -21.63
CA HIS A 14 -11.96 13.39 -22.61
C HIS A 14 -12.68 12.03 -22.53
N LEU A 15 -13.21 11.63 -21.37
CA LEU A 15 -13.97 10.40 -21.17
C LEU A 15 -15.40 10.48 -21.76
N LEU A 16 -15.93 11.70 -21.92
CA LEU A 16 -17.23 11.94 -22.54
C LEU A 16 -17.18 11.90 -24.07
N GLU A 17 -16.02 12.21 -24.68
CA GLU A 17 -15.83 12.25 -26.13
C GLU A 17 -15.71 10.85 -26.77
N GLU A 18 -15.04 9.90 -26.11
CA GLU A 18 -14.84 8.52 -26.62
C GLU A 18 -15.54 7.45 -25.78
N ARG A 19 -16.80 7.68 -25.40
CA ARG A 19 -17.53 6.72 -24.55
C ARG A 19 -17.75 5.37 -25.26
N ARG A 20 -17.35 4.27 -24.60
CA ARG A 20 -17.65 2.90 -25.06
C ARG A 20 -18.38 2.15 -23.95
N ILE A 21 -19.67 1.91 -24.17
CA ILE A 21 -20.49 1.10 -23.27
C ILE A 21 -20.22 -0.37 -23.57
N SER A 22 -19.77 -1.12 -22.57
CA SER A 22 -19.59 -2.56 -22.66
C SER A 22 -20.60 -3.28 -21.78
N ARG A 23 -21.06 -4.48 -22.21
CA ARG A 23 -21.96 -5.31 -21.40
C ARG A 23 -21.34 -5.69 -20.05
N GLN A 24 -20.02 -5.89 -20.03
CA GLN A 24 -19.28 -6.19 -18.82
C GLN A 24 -19.27 -4.99 -17.85
N GLY A 25 -18.97 -3.78 -18.33
CA GLY A 25 -18.97 -2.57 -17.50
C GLY A 25 -20.35 -2.24 -16.94
N PHE A 26 -21.42 -2.55 -17.70
CA PHE A 26 -22.80 -2.42 -17.23
C PHE A 26 -23.12 -3.41 -16.09
N ALA A 27 -22.74 -4.68 -16.23
CA ALA A 27 -22.95 -5.68 -15.18
C ALA A 27 -22.15 -5.35 -13.91
N GLU A 28 -20.88 -4.96 -14.05
CA GLU A 28 -20.04 -4.50 -12.94
C GLU A 28 -20.64 -3.27 -12.25
N GLY A 29 -21.17 -2.33 -13.05
CA GLY A 29 -21.88 -1.16 -12.56
C GLY A 29 -23.12 -1.50 -11.72
N ILE A 30 -23.93 -2.47 -12.15
CA ILE A 30 -25.14 -2.92 -11.41
C ILE A 30 -24.76 -3.55 -10.08
N ILE A 31 -23.76 -4.44 -10.09
CA ILE A 31 -23.28 -5.09 -8.87
C ILE A 31 -22.85 -4.00 -7.88
N ARG A 32 -22.05 -3.05 -8.35
CA ARG A 32 -21.51 -1.99 -7.49
C ARG A 32 -22.58 -1.03 -6.98
N PHE A 33 -23.53 -0.65 -7.83
CA PHE A 33 -24.68 0.14 -7.42
C PHE A 33 -25.50 -0.57 -6.35
N THR A 34 -25.74 -1.88 -6.52
CA THR A 34 -26.50 -2.71 -5.57
C THR A 34 -25.77 -2.82 -4.22
N ILE A 35 -24.43 -2.92 -4.24
CA ILE A 35 -23.62 -2.89 -3.03
C ILE A 35 -23.77 -1.55 -2.31
N GLY A 36 -23.66 -0.43 -3.04
CA GLY A 36 -23.85 0.91 -2.47
C GLY A 36 -25.24 1.09 -1.88
N LEU A 37 -26.29 0.66 -2.59
CA LEU A 37 -27.67 0.68 -2.11
C LEU A 37 -27.84 -0.16 -0.83
N SER A 38 -27.25 -1.36 -0.79
CA SER A 38 -27.28 -2.23 0.39
C SER A 38 -26.57 -1.60 1.58
N LYS A 39 -25.41 -0.95 1.37
CA LYS A 39 -24.70 -0.21 2.43
C LYS A 39 -25.57 0.92 2.99
N LYS A 40 -26.25 1.68 2.13
CA LYS A 40 -27.18 2.75 2.56
C LYS A 40 -28.32 2.18 3.40
N MET A 41 -29.01 1.17 2.87
CA MET A 41 -30.24 0.65 3.47
C MET A 41 -29.98 -0.17 4.75
N LEU A 42 -28.96 -1.03 4.75
CA LEU A 42 -28.73 -1.99 5.83
C LEU A 42 -27.82 -1.44 6.92
N ILE A 43 -26.85 -0.60 6.56
CA ILE A 43 -25.83 -0.10 7.49
C ILE A 43 -26.13 1.34 7.88
N ALA A 44 -26.09 2.26 6.90
CA ALA A 44 -26.18 3.70 7.20
C ALA A 44 -27.52 4.07 7.85
N ASN A 45 -28.65 3.56 7.34
CA ASN A 45 -29.97 3.85 7.91
C ASN A 45 -30.14 3.23 9.31
N THR A 46 -29.62 2.03 9.55
CA THR A 46 -29.69 1.37 10.87
C THR A 46 -28.88 2.14 11.91
N LEU A 47 -27.67 2.58 11.54
CA LEU A 47 -26.83 3.43 12.39
C LEU A 47 -27.46 4.79 12.64
N GLY A 48 -28.07 5.38 11.61
CA GLY A 48 -28.81 6.65 11.71
C GLY A 48 -29.99 6.54 12.67
N ALA A 49 -30.81 5.51 12.53
CA ALA A 49 -31.93 5.27 13.44
C ALA A 49 -31.47 5.10 14.90
N THR A 50 -30.32 4.47 15.12
CA THR A 50 -29.72 4.33 16.45
C THR A 50 -29.22 5.67 16.98
N ALA A 51 -28.54 6.46 16.14
CA ALA A 51 -28.08 7.80 16.51
C ALA A 51 -29.26 8.74 16.85
N ASP A 52 -30.29 8.75 16.01
CA ASP A 52 -31.52 9.53 16.19
C ASP A 52 -32.23 9.14 17.49
N ALA A 53 -32.31 7.84 17.80
CA ALA A 53 -32.91 7.37 19.05
C ALA A 53 -32.16 7.91 20.27
N VAL A 54 -30.82 7.92 20.23
CA VAL A 54 -29.99 8.47 21.33
C VAL A 54 -30.12 9.98 21.44
N PHE A 55 -30.04 10.71 20.32
CA PHE A 55 -30.09 12.18 20.33
C PHE A 55 -31.48 12.74 20.68
N ASN A 56 -32.55 11.96 20.52
CA ASN A 56 -33.90 12.34 20.93
C ASN A 56 -34.20 12.07 22.42
N LEU A 57 -33.28 11.46 23.17
CA LEU A 57 -33.46 11.27 24.62
C LEU A 57 -33.42 12.61 25.35
N ARG A 58 -34.25 12.74 26.39
CA ARG A 58 -34.14 13.87 27.32
C ARG A 58 -32.82 13.78 28.06
N VAL A 59 -32.18 14.93 28.33
CA VAL A 59 -30.89 15.04 29.03
C VAL A 59 -30.87 14.25 30.35
N GLN A 60 -32.00 14.19 31.05
CA GLN A 60 -32.20 13.48 32.31
C GLN A 60 -32.01 11.95 32.19
N ASN A 61 -32.24 11.41 30.99
CA ASN A 61 -32.16 9.98 30.67
C ASN A 61 -30.93 9.65 29.80
N LEU A 62 -30.06 10.62 29.55
CA LEU A 62 -28.87 10.46 28.73
C LEU A 62 -27.67 10.18 29.64
N ASP A 63 -27.26 8.91 29.69
CA ASP A 63 -26.00 8.52 30.34
C ASP A 63 -24.80 8.76 29.42
N ALA A 64 -23.60 8.90 30.00
CA ALA A 64 -22.36 9.11 29.27
C ALA A 64 -22.07 7.97 28.28
N SER A 65 -22.42 6.73 28.64
CA SER A 65 -22.29 5.56 27.77
C SER A 65 -23.16 5.67 26.52
N LEU A 66 -24.43 6.09 26.67
CA LEU A 66 -25.36 6.32 25.56
C LEU A 66 -24.91 7.49 24.70
N ALA A 67 -24.41 8.58 25.29
CA ALA A 67 -23.89 9.72 24.53
C ALA A 67 -22.71 9.32 23.62
N TRP A 68 -21.76 8.52 24.13
CA TRP A 68 -20.67 7.97 23.31
C TRP A 68 -21.17 7.03 22.22
N LEU A 69 -22.17 6.19 22.52
CA LEU A 69 -22.79 5.33 21.52
C LEU A 69 -23.42 6.16 20.40
N GLY A 70 -24.20 7.18 20.71
CA GLY A 70 -24.82 8.08 19.73
C GLY A 70 -23.79 8.80 18.86
N LEU A 71 -22.69 9.28 19.46
CA LEU A 71 -21.60 9.91 18.71
C LEU A 71 -20.94 8.93 17.72
N LEU A 72 -20.65 7.70 18.18
CA LEU A 72 -20.04 6.67 17.35
C LEU A 72 -20.97 6.22 16.21
N THR A 73 -22.24 5.94 16.50
CA THR A 73 -23.22 5.53 15.49
C THR A 73 -23.47 6.63 14.48
N TYR A 74 -23.52 7.91 14.91
CA TYR A 74 -23.64 9.06 14.01
C TYR A 74 -22.42 9.22 13.09
N THR A 75 -21.22 9.11 13.66
CA THR A 75 -19.98 9.19 12.88
C THR A 75 -19.90 8.08 11.83
N LEU A 76 -20.22 6.85 12.24
CA LEU A 76 -20.26 5.70 11.32
C LEU A 76 -21.37 5.83 10.29
N GLN A 77 -22.54 6.37 10.66
CA GLN A 77 -23.64 6.65 9.74
C GLN A 77 -23.18 7.60 8.63
N ILE A 78 -22.59 8.76 8.97
CA ILE A 78 -22.10 9.72 7.96
C ILE A 78 -21.08 9.06 7.02
N TYR A 79 -20.12 8.30 7.57
CA TYR A 79 -19.12 7.60 6.78
C TYR A 79 -19.74 6.57 5.83
N SER A 80 -20.59 5.69 6.35
CA SER A 80 -21.28 4.66 5.57
C SER A 80 -22.21 5.26 4.52
N ASP A 81 -22.82 6.40 4.82
CA ASP A 81 -23.70 7.11 3.90
C ASP A 81 -22.92 7.69 2.71
N PHE A 82 -21.82 8.39 2.97
CA PHE A 82 -20.97 8.93 1.91
C PHE A 82 -20.30 7.82 1.07
N SER A 83 -19.93 6.69 1.70
CA SER A 83 -19.42 5.51 1.01
C SER A 83 -20.47 4.87 0.09
N ALA A 84 -21.71 4.75 0.57
CA ALA A 84 -22.81 4.21 -0.23
C ALA A 84 -23.12 5.06 -1.46
N TYR A 85 -23.21 6.39 -1.32
CA TYR A 85 -23.42 7.29 -2.45
C TYR A 85 -22.27 7.26 -3.45
N SER A 86 -21.03 7.16 -2.96
CA SER A 86 -19.86 7.04 -3.85
C SER A 86 -19.90 5.75 -4.65
N ASP A 87 -20.23 4.61 -4.03
CA ASP A 87 -20.35 3.32 -4.73
C ASP A 87 -21.50 3.33 -5.76
N MET A 88 -22.65 3.92 -5.41
CA MET A 88 -23.75 4.10 -6.36
C MET A 88 -23.36 5.01 -7.53
N GLY A 89 -22.63 6.10 -7.26
CA GLY A 89 -22.13 7.02 -8.28
C GLY A 89 -21.12 6.36 -9.23
N ILE A 90 -20.14 5.61 -8.71
CA ILE A 90 -19.17 4.85 -9.50
C ILE A 90 -19.88 3.75 -10.30
N GLY A 91 -20.85 3.06 -9.69
CA GLY A 91 -21.66 2.04 -10.35
C GLY A 91 -22.42 2.59 -11.56
N LEU A 92 -23.13 3.72 -11.39
CA LEU A 92 -23.83 4.40 -12.48
C LEU A 92 -22.85 4.87 -13.57
N ALA A 93 -21.72 5.46 -13.20
CA ALA A 93 -20.71 5.89 -14.16
C ALA A 93 -20.22 4.72 -15.02
N ASN A 94 -19.90 3.58 -14.39
CA ASN A 94 -19.48 2.38 -15.10
C ASN A 94 -20.54 1.86 -16.07
N MET A 95 -21.83 1.94 -15.72
CA MET A 95 -22.92 1.59 -16.64
C MET A 95 -22.95 2.47 -17.89
N PHE A 96 -22.60 3.75 -17.76
CA PHE A 96 -22.52 4.69 -18.88
C PHE A 96 -21.16 4.70 -19.58
N GLY A 97 -20.24 3.79 -19.22
CA GLY A 97 -18.91 3.67 -19.82
C GLY A 97 -17.91 4.72 -19.31
N ILE A 98 -18.19 5.36 -18.17
CA ILE A 98 -17.34 6.36 -17.53
C ILE A 98 -16.73 5.74 -16.27
N ARG A 99 -15.40 5.68 -16.19
CA ARG A 99 -14.73 5.18 -14.98
C ARG A 99 -14.44 6.35 -14.05
N PHE A 100 -15.10 6.37 -12.90
CA PHE A 100 -14.79 7.30 -11.82
C PHE A 100 -13.69 6.76 -10.90
N PRO A 101 -12.84 7.63 -10.34
CA PRO A 101 -11.85 7.23 -9.34
C PRO A 101 -12.54 6.81 -8.05
N GLU A 102 -11.85 5.96 -7.29
CA GLU A 102 -12.31 5.50 -5.98
C GLU A 102 -12.25 6.62 -4.94
N ASN A 103 -13.38 6.90 -4.29
CA ASN A 103 -13.45 7.83 -3.16
C ASN A 103 -13.06 7.17 -1.82
N PHE A 104 -13.29 5.87 -1.69
CA PHE A 104 -13.18 5.11 -0.44
C PHE A 104 -12.29 3.89 -0.63
N ASP A 105 -11.01 4.16 -0.87
CA ASP A 105 -9.97 3.15 -0.86
C ASP A 105 -8.92 3.60 0.16
N TYR A 106 -8.84 2.91 1.31
CA TYR A 106 -7.90 3.22 2.39
C TYR A 106 -6.79 2.15 2.51
N PRO A 107 -6.04 1.86 1.44
CA PRO A 107 -4.98 0.85 1.50
C PRO A 107 -3.86 1.30 2.44
N TYR A 108 -3.55 2.61 2.47
CA TYR A 108 -2.42 3.13 3.25
C TYR A 108 -2.60 3.08 4.76
N VAL A 109 -3.81 3.33 5.27
CA VAL A 109 -4.05 3.33 6.73
C VAL A 109 -3.95 1.91 7.28
N LEU A 110 -4.51 0.93 6.56
CA LEU A 110 -4.44 -0.48 6.92
C LEU A 110 -3.01 -1.03 6.77
N VAL A 111 -2.29 -0.67 5.69
CA VAL A 111 -0.89 -1.09 5.49
C VAL A 111 0.04 -0.49 6.54
N ALA A 112 -0.15 0.79 6.91
CA ALA A 112 0.63 1.44 7.95
C ALA A 112 0.35 0.85 9.34
N ALA A 113 -0.92 0.62 9.69
CA ALA A 113 -1.29 -0.03 10.95
C ALA A 113 -0.75 -1.46 11.02
N HIS A 114 -0.88 -2.24 9.94
CA HIS A 114 -0.35 -3.59 9.86
C HIS A 114 1.18 -3.62 10.03
N THR A 115 1.89 -2.72 9.35
CA THR A 115 3.35 -2.61 9.45
C THR A 115 3.77 -2.15 10.84
N TYR A 116 3.06 -1.19 11.44
CA TYR A 116 3.33 -0.72 12.79
C TYR A 116 3.16 -1.84 13.83
N ILE A 117 2.07 -2.59 13.76
CA ILE A 117 1.81 -3.73 14.66
C ILE A 117 2.89 -4.79 14.49
N ASN A 118 3.23 -5.17 13.25
CA ASN A 118 4.25 -6.19 12.98
C ASN A 118 5.63 -5.80 13.51
N VAL A 119 6.04 -4.54 13.31
CA VAL A 119 7.34 -4.05 13.79
C VAL A 119 7.35 -3.97 15.32
N LYS A 120 6.28 -3.45 15.93
CA LYS A 120 6.23 -3.21 17.38
C LYS A 120 6.08 -4.49 18.21
N PHE A 121 5.23 -5.41 17.77
CA PHE A 121 4.92 -6.62 18.55
C PHE A 121 5.76 -7.82 18.14
N PHE A 122 6.05 -7.98 16.86
CA PHE A 122 6.72 -9.18 16.35
C PHE A 122 8.16 -8.92 15.90
N GLY A 123 8.58 -7.65 15.78
CA GLY A 123 9.90 -7.30 15.25
C GLY A 123 10.09 -7.74 13.80
N VAL A 124 9.00 -7.88 13.04
CA VAL A 124 9.02 -8.31 11.64
C VAL A 124 8.55 -7.17 10.76
N SER A 125 9.18 -7.00 9.60
CA SER A 125 8.72 -6.02 8.61
C SER A 125 7.42 -6.49 7.94
N GLY A 126 6.51 -5.56 7.66
CA GLY A 126 5.38 -5.81 6.75
C GLY A 126 5.79 -5.98 5.29
N VAL A 127 7.04 -5.61 4.95
CA VAL A 127 7.62 -5.77 3.61
C VAL A 127 8.57 -6.96 3.62
N ARG A 128 8.28 -7.97 2.78
CA ARG A 128 9.05 -9.24 2.71
C ARG A 128 10.55 -9.05 2.48
N LYS A 129 10.94 -8.01 1.76
CA LYS A 129 12.34 -7.70 1.40
C LYS A 129 13.10 -6.90 2.46
N VAL A 130 12.50 -6.60 3.60
CA VAL A 130 13.12 -5.78 4.64
C VAL A 130 13.20 -6.57 5.94
N ILE A 131 14.39 -6.66 6.51
CA ILE A 131 14.65 -7.27 7.80
C ILE A 131 14.80 -6.15 8.84
N VAL A 132 14.05 -6.24 9.92
CA VAL A 132 14.13 -5.29 11.05
C VAL A 132 15.22 -5.77 12.00
N GLY A 133 16.31 -5.01 12.09
CA GLY A 133 17.42 -5.19 13.01
C GLY A 133 17.20 -4.52 14.37
N LYS A 134 18.20 -4.63 15.24
CA LYS A 134 18.22 -4.02 16.58
C LYS A 134 18.38 -2.51 16.46
N LYS A 135 17.90 -1.77 17.47
CA LYS A 135 18.03 -0.30 17.57
C LYS A 135 17.56 0.47 16.32
N GLY A 136 16.51 0.00 15.66
CA GLY A 136 15.91 0.66 14.49
C GLY A 136 16.68 0.48 13.18
N TRP A 137 17.68 -0.41 13.15
CA TRP A 137 18.38 -0.73 11.89
C TRP A 137 17.47 -1.52 10.96
N LEU A 138 17.49 -1.17 9.67
CA LEU A 138 16.79 -1.91 8.62
C LEU A 138 17.81 -2.53 7.66
N TYR A 139 17.61 -3.80 7.32
CA TYR A 139 18.43 -4.56 6.39
C TYR A 139 17.57 -4.99 5.21
N TYR A 140 18.19 -5.20 4.05
CA TYR A 140 17.48 -5.57 2.85
C TYR A 140 17.75 -7.04 2.55
N ASP A 141 16.67 -7.82 2.46
CA ASP A 141 16.74 -9.21 2.06
C ASP A 141 16.55 -9.34 0.54
N ALA A 142 17.64 -9.67 -0.13
CA ALA A 142 17.71 -9.83 -1.56
C ALA A 142 17.29 -11.23 -2.03
N HIS A 143 16.71 -12.10 -1.20
CA HIS A 143 16.24 -13.43 -1.63
C HIS A 143 15.27 -13.40 -2.84
N GLU A 144 14.68 -12.23 -3.16
CA GLU A 144 13.86 -11.97 -4.37
C GLU A 144 14.45 -10.93 -5.34
N ALA A 145 15.68 -10.44 -5.14
CA ALA A 145 16.34 -9.55 -6.10
C ALA A 145 16.93 -10.38 -7.27
N GLN A 146 16.86 -9.83 -8.49
CA GLN A 146 17.29 -10.45 -9.76
C GLN A 146 18.72 -11.01 -9.76
N ASP A 147 19.54 -10.65 -8.77
CA ASP A 147 20.96 -10.98 -8.71
C ASP A 147 21.22 -12.37 -8.07
N GLY A 148 20.20 -13.00 -7.45
CA GLY A 148 20.28 -14.40 -6.98
C GLY A 148 21.25 -14.67 -5.81
N ILE A 149 21.96 -13.66 -5.32
CA ILE A 149 23.02 -13.84 -4.30
C ILE A 149 22.44 -13.97 -2.87
N GLY A 150 21.15 -13.64 -2.68
CA GLY A 150 20.44 -13.77 -1.40
C GLY A 150 21.09 -13.01 -0.24
N PHE A 151 20.50 -13.07 0.96
CA PHE A 151 21.04 -12.42 2.15
C PHE A 151 22.44 -12.96 2.55
N ALA A 152 22.69 -14.26 2.35
CA ALA A 152 23.97 -14.90 2.65
C ALA A 152 25.12 -14.46 1.74
N GLY A 153 24.82 -14.05 0.50
CA GLY A 153 25.81 -13.51 -0.43
C GLY A 153 26.36 -12.17 0.04
N TRP A 154 25.48 -11.29 0.54
CA TRP A 154 25.89 -9.99 1.08
C TRP A 154 26.77 -10.11 2.32
N GLN A 155 26.59 -11.14 3.16
CA GLN A 155 27.48 -11.39 4.30
C GLN A 155 28.88 -11.91 3.90
N GLY A 156 29.18 -12.04 2.60
CA GLY A 156 30.44 -12.60 2.12
C GLY A 156 30.61 -14.10 2.43
N LYS A 157 29.53 -14.80 2.80
CA LYS A 157 29.56 -16.23 3.16
C LYS A 157 29.55 -17.15 1.94
N ILE A 158 29.12 -16.65 0.79
CA ILE A 158 29.13 -17.39 -0.48
C ILE A 158 30.32 -16.89 -1.31
N PRO A 159 31.43 -17.64 -1.41
CA PRO A 159 32.55 -17.25 -2.24
C PRO A 159 32.18 -17.31 -3.72
N TYR A 160 32.71 -16.40 -4.53
CA TYR A 160 32.55 -16.43 -5.97
C TYR A 160 33.13 -17.72 -6.56
N SER A 161 32.42 -18.30 -7.52
CA SER A 161 32.95 -19.43 -8.29
C SER A 161 34.14 -18.99 -9.16
N LYS A 162 35.04 -19.93 -9.50
CA LYS A 162 36.17 -19.64 -10.40
C LYS A 162 35.71 -19.00 -11.72
N ALA A 163 34.61 -19.47 -12.30
CA ALA A 163 34.05 -18.92 -13.53
C ALA A 163 33.61 -17.45 -13.38
N GLN A 164 32.99 -17.09 -12.24
CA GLN A 164 32.60 -15.71 -11.94
C GLN A 164 33.83 -14.81 -11.73
N LEU A 165 34.85 -15.30 -11.02
CA LEU A 165 36.10 -14.56 -10.82
C LEU A 165 36.79 -14.28 -12.16
N THR A 166 36.90 -15.29 -13.04
CA THR A 166 37.47 -15.10 -14.38
C THR A 166 36.66 -14.12 -15.22
N ALA A 167 35.33 -14.11 -15.09
CA ALA A 167 34.50 -13.13 -15.80
C ALA A 167 34.70 -11.70 -15.29
N ILE A 168 34.80 -11.51 -13.97
CA ILE A 168 35.08 -10.21 -13.35
C ILE A 168 36.47 -9.73 -13.77
N GLU A 169 37.48 -10.58 -13.70
CA GLU A 169 38.85 -10.29 -14.11
C GLU A 169 38.91 -9.83 -15.57
N ARG A 170 38.30 -10.60 -16.49
CA ARG A 170 38.22 -10.25 -17.91
C ARG A 170 37.54 -8.89 -18.14
N ASN A 171 36.47 -8.60 -17.40
CA ASN A 171 35.76 -7.33 -17.51
C ASN A 171 36.62 -6.16 -17.00
N LEU A 172 37.32 -6.33 -15.88
CA LEU A 172 38.23 -5.32 -15.33
C LEU A 172 39.42 -5.07 -16.25
N GLU A 173 39.99 -6.12 -16.87
CA GLU A 173 41.04 -5.98 -17.87
C GLU A 173 40.56 -5.23 -19.11
N ALA A 174 39.39 -5.57 -19.64
CA ALA A 174 38.82 -4.87 -20.79
C ALA A 174 38.56 -3.39 -20.49
N GLN A 175 38.02 -3.08 -19.30
CA GLN A 175 37.84 -1.71 -18.83
C GLN A 175 39.18 -0.98 -18.70
N LYS A 176 40.19 -1.61 -18.08
CA LYS A 176 41.53 -1.05 -17.95
C LYS A 176 42.11 -0.67 -19.31
N VAL A 177 42.07 -1.57 -20.30
CA VAL A 177 42.55 -1.30 -21.66
C VAL A 177 41.78 -0.15 -22.32
N TRP A 178 40.47 -0.06 -22.07
CA TRP A 178 39.64 1.01 -22.63
C TRP A 178 39.97 2.39 -22.04
N PHE A 179 40.24 2.45 -20.74
CA PHE A 179 40.63 3.68 -20.04
C PHE A 179 42.07 4.11 -20.36
N ASP A 180 42.99 3.16 -20.49
CA ASP A 180 44.39 3.40 -20.83
C ASP A 180 44.55 4.08 -22.20
N LYS A 181 43.78 3.63 -23.20
CA LYS A 181 43.71 4.26 -24.53
C LYS A 181 43.26 5.72 -24.52
N ARG A 182 42.62 6.17 -23.42
CA ARG A 182 42.13 7.54 -23.23
C ARG A 182 42.93 8.33 -22.21
N ASN A 183 44.03 7.76 -21.71
CA ASN A 183 44.87 8.34 -20.68
C ASN A 183 44.07 8.64 -19.38
N ILE A 184 43.14 7.75 -19.03
CA ILE A 184 42.28 7.84 -17.83
C ILE A 184 42.71 6.77 -16.81
N ILE A 185 42.89 7.17 -15.54
CA ILE A 185 43.22 6.24 -14.45
C ILE A 185 41.95 5.55 -13.96
N LEU A 186 41.95 4.21 -13.91
CA LEU A 186 40.89 3.41 -13.30
C LEU A 186 41.24 3.09 -11.84
N ILE A 187 40.37 3.51 -10.91
CA ILE A 187 40.45 3.14 -9.48
C ILE A 187 39.26 2.25 -9.16
N VAL A 188 39.52 1.06 -8.63
CA VAL A 188 38.49 0.12 -8.18
C VAL A 188 38.48 0.12 -6.65
N ILE A 189 37.36 0.51 -6.07
CA ILE A 189 37.16 0.51 -4.61
C ILE A 189 36.08 -0.52 -4.29
N PRO A 190 36.44 -1.66 -3.67
CA PRO A 190 35.44 -2.58 -3.15
C PRO A 190 34.77 -1.92 -1.94
N CYS A 191 33.54 -1.46 -2.11
CA CYS A 191 32.75 -0.92 -1.00
C CYS A 191 32.16 -2.07 -0.18
N PRO A 192 32.42 -2.13 1.13
CA PRO A 192 31.77 -3.12 1.98
C PRO A 192 30.27 -2.83 2.06
N ASP A 193 29.46 -3.88 2.13
CA ASP A 193 28.01 -3.76 2.24
C ASP A 193 27.56 -3.61 3.71
N LYS A 194 26.35 -3.07 3.89
CA LYS A 194 25.78 -2.82 5.21
C LYS A 194 25.68 -4.07 6.09
N HIS A 195 25.49 -5.26 5.50
CA HIS A 195 25.36 -6.51 6.23
C HIS A 195 26.71 -6.98 6.78
N SER A 196 27.80 -6.70 6.05
CA SER A 196 29.17 -6.98 6.47
C SER A 196 29.72 -5.98 7.49
N ILE A 197 29.37 -4.68 7.38
CA ILE A 197 29.89 -3.64 8.28
C ILE A 197 29.21 -3.68 9.66
N TYR A 198 27.92 -3.99 9.71
CA TYR A 198 27.11 -3.89 10.93
C TYR A 198 26.41 -5.21 11.32
N PRO A 199 27.14 -6.33 11.48
CA PRO A 199 26.54 -7.62 11.83
C PRO A 199 25.95 -7.64 13.25
N GLU A 200 26.38 -6.76 14.14
CA GLU A 200 25.94 -6.68 15.53
C GLU A 200 24.46 -6.30 15.67
N TYR A 201 23.93 -5.47 14.76
CA TYR A 201 22.52 -5.05 14.76
C TYR A 201 21.61 -6.00 13.98
N LEU A 202 22.12 -7.05 13.34
CA LEU A 202 21.28 -8.08 12.75
C LEU A 202 20.51 -8.87 13.82
N PRO A 203 19.28 -9.35 13.51
CA PRO A 203 18.56 -10.26 14.39
C PRO A 203 19.29 -11.59 14.52
N TRP A 204 19.17 -12.25 15.67
CA TRP A 204 19.86 -13.52 15.96
C TRP A 204 19.54 -14.62 14.94
N ARG A 205 18.34 -14.64 14.35
CA ARG A 205 17.93 -15.60 13.31
C ARG A 205 18.73 -15.49 12.00
N PHE A 206 19.37 -14.34 11.76
CA PHE A 206 20.16 -14.06 10.56
C PHE A 206 21.66 -13.97 10.85
N LYS A 207 22.05 -14.12 12.12
CA LYS A 207 23.43 -14.34 12.53
C LYS A 207 23.70 -15.83 12.44
N GLY A 208 23.98 -16.31 11.23
CA GLY A 208 24.54 -17.64 11.03
C GLY A 208 25.94 -17.74 11.60
#